data_AF-G3WDL5-F1
#
_entry.id   AF-G3WDL5-F1
#
_cell.length_a   1.000
_cell.length_b   1.000
_cell.length_c   1.000
_cell.angle_alpha   90.00
_cell.angle_beta   90.00
_cell.angle_gamma   90.00
#
_symmetry.space_group_name_H-M   'P 1'
#
loop_
_entity.id
_entity.type
_entity.pdbx_description
1 polymer ?
#
loop_
_entity_poly.entity_id
_entity_poly.type
_entity_poly.pdbx_seq_one_letter_code
_entity_poly.pdbx_strand_id
1 'polypeptide(L)'
;MQMTSSRTNLSPQQGLREEQKLQIYKELVDLQIETNRLREQYETESFELKCEILTLESRVLELELTGEKAGHERAGLAEQLKKLQDKRQELSNAYVSLENNYQTLAKPREPETEDIIASGQEQKKMEKKLIASQEYIQEEMEKMKLLQKTHQEKLEERVAMLGKELQDAKQEIRDTQHKIDEQAMALSTSQKQLQEVEKENSRLQQQLKMMNDEYRTRLLHYVKKMASYMDNTTQSHQGPPQTDAAKPGAMKKLVDGMLNDMQASHRSREHQLATVARSYKKRMESLMQSHEALLTAFRVQREQIKAQDGPNMEPGPPEGHFTIKEVDLQSSLTQGLKKLREDKVQLETQIQQLQTKIGSNKAFNVGSSLPRDEVVCANIQKQLQEFTQNTQSELEKERGQLWSRALVAEEQLSQLQEYVDKHLGRYKQEILRLRKLLGNKSSEDS
;
A
#
# COMPACT_ATOMS: atom_id res chain seq x y z
N MET A 1 64.54 24.60 46.01
CA MET A 1 63.20 24.12 46.41
C MET A 1 62.40 23.85 45.15
N GLN A 2 61.90 22.63 45.01
CA GLN A 2 61.32 22.08 43.78
C GLN A 2 59.88 22.57 43.56
N MET A 3 59.59 22.99 42.33
CA MET A 3 58.25 23.26 41.82
C MET A 3 57.66 21.96 41.29
N THR A 4 56.58 21.48 41.90
CA THR A 4 55.91 20.24 41.52
C THR A 4 54.98 20.46 40.33
N SER A 5 55.31 19.79 39.23
CA SER A 5 54.48 19.62 38.05
C SER A 5 53.23 18.78 38.37
N SER A 6 52.05 19.39 38.37
CA SER A 6 50.76 18.68 38.43
C SER A 6 50.05 18.83 37.08
N ARG A 7 50.64 18.27 36.03
CA ARG A 7 50.00 18.14 34.71
C ARG A 7 49.34 16.77 34.61
N THR A 8 48.06 16.78 34.23
CA THR A 8 47.35 15.74 33.46
C THR A 8 47.29 14.34 34.07
N ASN A 9 46.25 14.07 34.86
CA ASN A 9 45.69 12.72 35.02
C ASN A 9 44.16 12.82 35.02
N LEU A 10 43.57 13.03 33.85
CA LEU A 10 42.15 12.76 33.64
C LEU A 10 41.98 11.23 33.60
N SER A 11 41.06 10.69 34.39
CA SER A 11 40.90 9.25 34.63
C SER A 11 40.55 8.48 33.34
N PRO A 12 41.23 7.35 33.02
CA PRO A 12 40.92 6.49 31.86
C PRO A 12 39.46 6.04 31.78
N GLN A 13 38.76 6.00 32.92
CA GLN A 13 37.37 5.60 33.03
C GLN A 13 36.39 6.65 32.48
N GLN A 14 36.81 7.92 32.41
CA GLN A 14 36.03 9.01 31.84
C GLN A 14 36.11 9.02 30.31
N GLY A 15 37.31 8.76 29.75
CA GLY A 15 37.51 8.61 28.30
C GLY A 15 36.70 7.45 27.69
N LEU A 16 36.68 6.28 28.36
CA LEU A 16 35.86 5.14 27.92
C LEU A 16 34.36 5.43 27.91
N ARG A 17 33.87 6.27 28.83
CA ARG A 17 32.45 6.66 28.89
C ARG A 17 32.09 7.65 27.79
N GLU A 18 33.00 8.56 27.46
CA GLU A 18 32.85 9.50 26.35
C GLU A 18 32.91 8.78 25.00
N GLU A 19 33.79 7.79 24.86
CA GLU A 19 33.91 6.93 23.68
C GLU A 19 32.64 6.11 23.45
N GLN A 20 32.07 5.49 24.50
CA GLN A 20 30.77 4.82 24.42
C GLN A 20 29.63 5.77 24.02
N LYS A 21 29.64 7.00 24.54
CA LYS A 21 28.63 8.02 24.20
C LYS A 21 28.74 8.45 22.74
N LEU A 22 29.97 8.65 22.24
CA LEU A 22 30.23 8.95 20.83
C LEU A 22 29.82 7.80 19.92
N GLN A 23 30.05 6.55 20.34
CA GLN A 23 29.62 5.37 19.60
C GLN A 23 28.09 5.31 19.47
N ILE A 24 27.35 5.57 20.55
CA ILE A 24 25.88 5.64 20.52
C ILE A 24 25.39 6.78 19.61
N TYR A 25 26.01 7.95 19.67
CA TYR A 25 25.63 9.07 18.79
C TYR A 25 25.92 8.76 17.32
N LYS A 26 27.04 8.10 17.03
CA LYS A 26 27.37 7.63 15.68
C LYS A 26 26.30 6.66 15.17
N GLU A 27 25.97 5.62 15.95
CA GLU A 27 24.93 4.65 15.59
C GLU A 27 23.56 5.31 15.38
N LEU A 28 23.20 6.32 16.19
CA LEU A 28 21.96 7.07 16.02
C LEU A 28 21.94 7.89 14.72
N VAL A 29 23.07 8.52 14.37
CA VAL A 29 23.21 9.27 13.11
C VAL A 29 23.17 8.32 11.92
N ASP A 30 23.86 7.18 11.99
CA ASP A 30 23.86 6.16 10.94
C ASP A 30 22.42 5.62 10.71
N LEU A 31 21.68 5.32 11.78
CA LEU A 31 20.27 4.95 11.70
C LEU A 31 19.39 6.06 11.11
N GLN A 32 19.65 7.33 11.43
CA GLN A 32 18.92 8.46 10.86
C GLN A 32 19.20 8.62 9.36
N ILE A 33 20.44 8.38 8.93
CA ILE A 33 20.85 8.39 7.53
C ILE A 33 20.18 7.23 6.79
N GLU A 34 20.21 6.01 7.31
CA GLU A 34 19.50 4.88 6.70
C GLU A 34 17.99 5.11 6.64
N THR A 35 17.40 5.65 7.70
CA THR A 35 15.95 5.97 7.73
C THR A 35 15.59 7.00 6.65
N ASN A 36 16.41 8.02 6.47
CA ASN A 36 16.21 9.02 5.42
C ASN A 36 16.42 8.42 4.02
N ARG A 37 17.44 7.58 3.84
CA ARG A 37 17.71 6.90 2.57
C ARG A 37 16.54 5.98 2.16
N LEU A 38 16.01 5.21 3.10
CA LEU A 38 14.84 4.37 2.84
C LEU A 38 13.61 5.23 2.51
N ARG A 39 13.40 6.34 3.22
CA ARG A 39 12.31 7.28 2.91
C ARG A 39 12.42 7.86 1.50
N GLU A 40 13.61 8.29 1.10
CA GLU A 40 13.85 8.80 -0.26
C GLU A 40 13.55 7.72 -1.30
N GLN A 41 13.95 6.47 -1.08
CA GLN A 41 13.59 5.34 -1.95
C GLN A 41 12.07 5.16 -2.07
N TYR A 42 11.36 5.13 -0.95
CA TYR A 42 9.90 5.04 -0.95
C TYR A 42 9.23 6.22 -1.69
N GLU A 43 9.74 7.43 -1.52
CA GLU A 43 9.24 8.62 -2.23
C GLU A 43 9.48 8.52 -3.74
N THR A 44 10.64 8.02 -4.16
CA THR A 44 10.94 7.79 -5.59
C THR A 44 10.06 6.70 -6.21
N GLU A 45 9.93 5.54 -5.57
CA GLU A 45 9.07 4.45 -6.04
C GLU A 45 7.60 4.87 -6.07
N SER A 46 7.15 5.62 -5.05
CA SER A 46 5.79 6.15 -5.02
C SER A 46 5.53 7.15 -6.15
N PHE A 47 6.53 7.96 -6.53
CA PHE A 47 6.41 8.88 -7.65
C PHE A 47 6.36 8.15 -9.00
N GLU A 48 7.22 7.16 -9.18
CA GLU A 48 7.26 6.31 -10.39
C GLU A 48 5.94 5.56 -10.58
N LEU A 49 5.44 4.89 -9.54
CA LEU A 49 4.15 4.21 -9.57
C LEU A 49 3.00 5.17 -9.88
N LYS A 50 3.03 6.39 -9.33
CA LYS A 50 2.01 7.40 -9.63
C LYS A 50 2.05 7.84 -11.09
N CYS A 51 3.24 7.97 -11.68
CA CYS A 51 3.38 8.24 -13.11
C CYS A 51 2.86 7.08 -13.95
N GLU A 52 3.15 5.84 -13.58
CA GLU A 52 2.65 4.65 -14.26
C GLU A 52 1.11 4.58 -14.20
N ILE A 53 0.51 4.80 -13.03
CA ILE A 53 -0.95 4.88 -12.87
C ILE A 53 -1.56 5.93 -13.81
N LEU A 54 -1.02 7.14 -13.86
CA LEU A 54 -1.51 8.20 -14.76
C LEU A 54 -1.44 7.81 -16.23
N THR A 55 -0.39 7.11 -16.65
CA THR A 55 -0.26 6.62 -18.02
C THR A 55 -1.25 5.51 -18.34
N LEU A 56 -1.49 4.59 -17.40
CA LEU A 56 -2.49 3.54 -17.53
C LEU A 56 -3.92 4.10 -17.53
N GLU A 57 -4.23 5.07 -16.67
CA GLU A 57 -5.52 5.76 -16.65
C GLU A 57 -5.79 6.46 -17.99
N SER A 58 -4.80 7.16 -18.54
CA SER A 58 -4.90 7.79 -19.86
C SER A 58 -5.17 6.75 -20.95
N ARG A 59 -4.51 5.59 -20.88
CA ARG A 59 -4.71 4.49 -21.83
C ARG A 59 -6.09 3.85 -21.72
N VAL A 60 -6.61 3.68 -20.49
CA VAL A 60 -7.97 3.16 -20.27
C VAL A 60 -9.00 4.12 -20.86
N LEU A 61 -8.86 5.43 -20.65
CA LEU A 61 -9.75 6.44 -21.23
C LEU A 61 -9.73 6.41 -22.78
N GLU A 62 -8.56 6.24 -23.39
CA GLU A 62 -8.45 6.06 -24.85
C GLU A 62 -9.20 4.80 -25.34
N LEU A 63 -9.06 3.69 -24.61
CA LEU A 63 -9.71 2.42 -24.93
C LEU A 63 -11.23 2.51 -24.76
N GLU A 64 -11.72 3.16 -23.70
CA GLU A 64 -13.15 3.41 -23.49
C GLU A 64 -13.73 4.24 -24.63
N LEU A 65 -13.08 5.34 -25.03
CA LEU A 65 -13.54 6.18 -26.13
C LEU A 65 -13.57 5.44 -27.48
N THR A 66 -12.59 4.57 -27.73
CA THR A 66 -12.57 3.75 -28.96
C THR A 66 -13.63 2.63 -28.90
N GLY A 67 -13.88 2.08 -27.72
CA GLY A 67 -14.97 1.13 -27.45
C GLY A 67 -16.35 1.74 -27.69
N GLU A 68 -16.61 2.95 -27.20
CA GLU A 68 -17.85 3.68 -27.44
C GLU A 68 -18.08 3.95 -28.93
N LYS A 69 -17.05 4.43 -29.64
CA LYS A 69 -17.11 4.65 -31.11
C LYS A 69 -17.47 3.37 -31.85
N ALA A 70 -16.79 2.26 -31.55
CA ALA A 70 -17.09 0.97 -32.14
C ALA A 70 -18.51 0.48 -31.77
N GLY A 71 -18.97 0.79 -30.56
CA GLY A 71 -20.34 0.54 -30.11
C GLY A 71 -21.39 1.30 -30.94
N HIS A 72 -21.16 2.59 -31.19
CA HIS A 72 -22.03 3.41 -32.05
C HIS A 72 -22.06 2.91 -33.49
N GLU A 73 -20.91 2.54 -34.07
CA GLU A 73 -20.83 1.95 -35.41
C GLU A 73 -21.59 0.63 -35.49
N ARG A 74 -21.43 -0.26 -34.50
CA ARG A 74 -22.17 -1.52 -34.40
C ARG A 74 -23.67 -1.30 -34.29
N ALA A 75 -24.11 -0.34 -33.48
CA ALA A 75 -25.53 0.00 -33.35
C ALA A 75 -26.11 0.52 -34.67
N GLY A 76 -25.37 1.38 -35.38
CA GLY A 76 -25.77 1.87 -36.70
C GLY A 76 -25.90 0.76 -37.74
N LEU A 77 -24.94 -0.17 -37.78
CA LEU A 77 -25.00 -1.34 -38.66
C LEU A 77 -26.17 -2.27 -38.29
N ALA A 78 -26.44 -2.49 -37.00
CA ALA A 78 -27.56 -3.30 -36.55
C ALA A 78 -28.91 -2.70 -36.98
N GLU A 79 -29.07 -1.38 -36.92
CA GLU A 79 -30.28 -0.70 -37.38
C GLU A 79 -30.47 -0.82 -38.91
N GLN A 80 -29.39 -0.70 -39.69
CA GLN A 80 -29.43 -0.93 -41.14
C GLN A 80 -29.83 -2.37 -41.48
N LEU A 81 -29.30 -3.34 -40.74
CA LEU A 81 -29.62 -4.75 -40.91
C LEU A 81 -31.09 -5.03 -40.60
N LYS A 82 -31.64 -4.42 -39.53
CA LYS A 82 -33.06 -4.48 -39.20
C LYS A 82 -33.94 -3.93 -40.33
N LYS A 83 -33.61 -2.75 -40.87
CA LYS A 83 -34.33 -2.14 -42.00
C LYS A 83 -34.35 -3.04 -43.23
N LEU A 84 -33.24 -3.72 -43.54
CA LEU A 84 -33.16 -4.69 -44.63
C LEU A 84 -34.00 -5.95 -44.37
N GLN A 85 -34.01 -6.42 -43.12
CA GLN A 85 -34.81 -7.58 -42.71
C GLN A 85 -36.31 -7.30 -42.79
N ASP A 86 -36.75 -6.11 -42.37
CA ASP A 86 -38.14 -5.66 -42.47
C ASP A 86 -38.58 -5.59 -43.94
N LYS A 87 -37.76 -4.99 -44.82
CA LYS A 87 -38.02 -4.98 -46.27
C LYS A 87 -38.11 -6.39 -46.87
N ARG A 88 -37.24 -7.31 -46.44
CA ARG A 88 -37.29 -8.71 -46.89
C ARG A 88 -38.60 -9.37 -46.45
N GLN A 89 -39.06 -9.09 -45.24
CA GLN A 89 -40.33 -9.61 -44.71
C GLN A 89 -41.53 -9.06 -45.49
N GLU A 90 -41.54 -7.76 -45.78
CA GLU A 90 -42.57 -7.11 -46.61
C GLU A 90 -42.67 -7.76 -48.01
N LEU A 91 -41.53 -7.97 -48.67
CA LEU A 91 -41.48 -8.64 -49.97
C LEU A 91 -41.99 -10.08 -49.89
N SER A 92 -41.61 -10.83 -48.86
CA SER A 92 -42.10 -12.19 -48.64
C SER A 92 -43.62 -12.22 -48.44
N ASN A 93 -44.17 -11.30 -47.66
CA ASN A 93 -45.60 -11.17 -47.43
C ASN A 93 -46.36 -10.81 -48.72
N ALA A 94 -45.78 -9.92 -49.55
CA ALA A 94 -46.34 -9.57 -50.85
C ALA A 94 -46.35 -10.77 -51.81
N TYR A 95 -45.29 -11.58 -51.80
CA TYR A 95 -45.19 -12.80 -52.61
C TYR A 95 -46.27 -13.83 -52.24
N VAL A 96 -46.43 -14.11 -50.94
CA VAL A 96 -47.49 -15.00 -50.44
C VAL A 96 -48.89 -14.49 -50.82
N SER A 97 -49.11 -13.18 -50.74
CA SER A 97 -50.39 -12.58 -51.14
C SER A 97 -50.69 -12.75 -52.63
N LEU A 98 -49.66 -12.61 -53.46
CA LEU A 98 -49.74 -12.81 -54.91
C LEU A 98 -50.04 -14.28 -55.26
N GLU A 99 -49.37 -15.22 -54.59
CA GLU A 99 -49.58 -16.66 -54.77
C GLU A 99 -50.99 -17.10 -54.39
N ASN A 100 -51.52 -16.58 -53.27
CA ASN A 100 -52.91 -16.79 -52.87
C ASN A 100 -53.92 -16.26 -53.92
N ASN A 101 -53.62 -15.11 -54.54
CA ASN A 101 -54.47 -14.50 -55.57
C ASN A 101 -54.50 -15.34 -56.85
N TYR A 102 -53.33 -15.84 -57.28
CA TYR A 102 -53.24 -16.78 -58.39
C TYR A 102 -53.96 -18.10 -58.11
N GLN A 103 -53.89 -18.64 -56.89
CA GLN A 103 -54.63 -19.83 -56.50
C GLN A 103 -56.15 -19.62 -56.45
N THR A 104 -56.64 -18.41 -56.16
CA THR A 104 -58.07 -18.09 -56.28
C THR A 104 -58.56 -17.99 -57.73
N LEU A 105 -57.71 -17.52 -58.65
CA LEU A 105 -58.01 -17.48 -60.09
C LEU A 105 -57.92 -18.86 -60.77
N ALA A 106 -57.21 -19.81 -60.16
CA ALA A 106 -56.99 -21.17 -60.69
C ALA A 106 -58.13 -22.18 -60.38
N LYS A 107 -59.26 -21.75 -59.80
CA LYS A 107 -60.46 -22.60 -59.69
C LYS A 107 -61.26 -22.58 -61.02
N PRO A 108 -61.71 -23.75 -61.51
CA PRO A 108 -62.02 -23.94 -62.92
C PRO A 108 -63.33 -23.24 -63.34
N ARG A 109 -63.25 -22.42 -64.39
CA ARG A 109 -64.38 -22.08 -65.27
C ARG A 109 -64.42 -23.14 -66.37
N GLU A 110 -65.52 -23.88 -66.47
CA GLU A 110 -65.73 -24.87 -67.52
C GLU A 110 -65.78 -24.22 -68.92
N PRO A 111 -65.32 -24.93 -69.97
CA PRO A 111 -65.17 -24.40 -71.33
C PRO A 111 -66.35 -24.74 -72.25
N GLU A 112 -66.73 -23.80 -73.13
CA GLU A 112 -67.57 -24.08 -74.31
C GLU A 112 -66.69 -24.18 -75.58
N THR A 113 -66.77 -25.36 -76.18
CA THR A 113 -66.74 -25.79 -77.61
C THR A 113 -65.82 -25.14 -78.66
N GLU A 114 -65.07 -26.05 -79.32
CA GLU A 114 -64.82 -26.18 -80.76
C GLU A 114 -64.03 -25.07 -81.50
N ASP A 115 -62.83 -25.38 -82.00
CA ASP A 115 -62.67 -25.83 -83.39
C ASP A 115 -61.25 -26.37 -83.66
N ILE A 116 -61.20 -27.50 -84.36
CA ILE A 116 -59.97 -28.23 -84.70
C ILE A 116 -59.51 -27.72 -86.06
N ILE A 117 -58.29 -27.16 -86.10
CA ILE A 117 -57.34 -26.92 -87.24
C ILE A 117 -56.64 -25.55 -87.09
N ALA A 118 -55.98 -25.32 -85.95
CA ALA A 118 -54.88 -24.35 -85.77
C ALA A 118 -53.70 -24.93 -84.94
N SER A 119 -53.69 -26.25 -84.74
CA SER A 119 -53.02 -26.92 -83.61
C SER A 119 -51.49 -27.05 -83.71
N GLY A 120 -50.86 -26.93 -84.89
CA GLY A 120 -49.42 -27.22 -85.04
C GLY A 120 -48.47 -26.08 -84.62
N GLN A 121 -48.83 -24.83 -84.92
CA GLN A 121 -48.06 -23.66 -84.49
C GLN A 121 -48.35 -23.30 -83.03
N GLU A 122 -49.55 -23.57 -82.55
CA GLU A 122 -49.94 -23.38 -81.16
C GLU A 122 -49.33 -24.45 -80.25
N GLN A 123 -49.28 -25.73 -80.65
CA GLN A 123 -48.53 -26.76 -79.89
C GLN A 123 -47.05 -26.41 -79.78
N LYS A 124 -46.38 -25.99 -80.86
CA LYS A 124 -44.97 -25.54 -80.79
C LYS A 124 -44.77 -24.28 -79.94
N LYS A 125 -45.72 -23.35 -79.92
CA LYS A 125 -45.69 -22.18 -79.04
C LYS A 125 -45.93 -22.55 -77.57
N MET A 126 -46.83 -23.50 -77.30
CA MET A 126 -47.11 -24.02 -75.96
C MET A 126 -45.93 -24.84 -75.42
N GLU A 127 -45.31 -25.66 -76.26
CA GLU A 127 -44.11 -26.43 -75.92
C GLU A 127 -42.92 -25.50 -75.59
N LYS A 128 -42.70 -24.45 -76.38
CA LYS A 128 -41.70 -23.42 -76.05
C LYS A 128 -41.99 -22.69 -74.74
N LYS A 129 -43.25 -22.36 -74.45
CA LYS A 129 -43.64 -21.75 -73.17
C LYS A 129 -43.45 -22.72 -72.01
N LEU A 130 -43.73 -24.02 -72.21
CA LEU A 130 -43.53 -25.04 -71.19
C LEU A 130 -42.05 -25.19 -70.84
N ILE A 131 -41.19 -25.27 -71.85
CA ILE A 131 -39.73 -25.36 -71.68
C ILE A 131 -39.21 -24.11 -70.96
N ALA A 132 -39.60 -22.91 -71.39
CA ALA A 132 -39.21 -21.67 -70.73
C ALA A 132 -39.70 -21.61 -69.26
N SER A 133 -40.90 -22.13 -68.97
CA SER A 133 -41.41 -22.22 -67.59
C SER A 133 -40.64 -23.24 -66.74
N GLN A 134 -40.21 -24.35 -67.34
CA GLN A 134 -39.46 -25.39 -66.67
C GLN A 134 -38.03 -24.94 -66.37
N GLU A 135 -37.39 -24.23 -67.30
CA GLU A 135 -36.09 -23.57 -67.09
C GLU A 135 -36.19 -22.52 -65.98
N TYR A 136 -37.25 -21.71 -65.97
CA TYR A 136 -37.49 -20.72 -64.91
C TYR A 136 -37.63 -21.36 -63.51
N ILE A 137 -38.41 -22.45 -63.39
CA ILE A 137 -38.57 -23.18 -62.12
C ILE A 137 -37.24 -23.81 -61.68
N GLN A 138 -36.46 -24.36 -62.62
CA GLN A 138 -35.13 -24.90 -62.33
C GLN A 138 -34.17 -23.82 -61.81
N GLU A 139 -34.13 -22.66 -62.46
CA GLU A 139 -33.28 -21.55 -62.04
C GLU A 139 -33.67 -21.06 -60.64
N GLU A 140 -34.95 -20.98 -60.34
CA GLU A 140 -35.44 -20.53 -59.03
C GLU A 140 -35.21 -21.58 -57.93
N MET A 141 -35.31 -22.87 -58.25
CA MET A 141 -34.88 -23.94 -57.33
C MET A 141 -33.38 -23.86 -57.04
N GLU A 142 -32.54 -23.61 -58.03
CA GLU A 142 -31.09 -23.47 -57.82
C GLU A 142 -30.76 -22.25 -56.95
N LYS A 143 -31.46 -21.12 -57.14
CA LYS A 143 -31.34 -19.95 -56.23
C LYS A 143 -31.77 -20.29 -54.81
N MET A 144 -32.87 -21.01 -54.63
CA MET A 144 -33.35 -21.44 -53.31
C MET A 144 -32.34 -22.36 -52.62
N LYS A 145 -31.76 -23.32 -53.34
CA LYS A 145 -30.69 -24.20 -52.82
C LYS A 145 -29.46 -23.41 -52.41
N LEU A 146 -29.02 -22.46 -53.24
CA LEU A 146 -27.87 -21.61 -52.92
C LEU A 146 -28.14 -20.78 -51.68
N LEU A 147 -29.34 -20.19 -51.55
CA LEU A 147 -29.75 -19.44 -50.38
C LEU A 147 -29.72 -20.31 -49.11
N GLN A 148 -30.31 -21.51 -49.15
CA GLN A 148 -30.27 -22.45 -48.03
C GLN A 148 -28.84 -22.85 -47.65
N LYS A 149 -27.98 -23.12 -48.64
CA LYS A 149 -26.56 -23.42 -48.41
C LYS A 149 -25.84 -22.27 -47.71
N THR A 150 -26.02 -21.03 -48.17
CA THR A 150 -25.40 -19.87 -47.52
C THR A 150 -25.94 -19.62 -46.11
N HIS A 151 -27.22 -19.89 -45.85
CA HIS A 151 -27.78 -19.82 -44.50
C HIS A 151 -27.20 -20.90 -43.59
N GLN A 152 -27.03 -22.12 -44.09
CA GLN A 152 -26.39 -23.21 -43.36
C GLN A 152 -24.94 -22.88 -43.00
N GLU A 153 -24.15 -22.38 -43.96
CA GLU A 153 -22.77 -21.95 -43.74
C GLU A 153 -22.67 -20.86 -42.67
N LYS A 154 -23.56 -19.86 -42.69
CA LYS A 154 -23.61 -18.80 -41.66
C LYS A 154 -23.96 -19.33 -40.27
N LEU A 155 -24.86 -20.32 -40.18
CA LEU A 155 -25.20 -20.96 -38.92
C LEU A 155 -24.04 -21.77 -38.37
N GLU A 156 -23.35 -22.53 -39.23
CA GLU A 156 -22.15 -23.28 -38.87
C GLU A 156 -21.03 -22.35 -38.39
N GLU A 157 -20.80 -21.24 -39.08
CA GLU A 157 -19.84 -20.21 -38.67
C GLU A 157 -20.22 -19.61 -37.30
N ARG A 158 -21.51 -19.30 -37.07
CA ARG A 158 -21.95 -18.76 -35.78
C ARG A 158 -21.78 -19.77 -34.65
N VAL A 159 -22.08 -21.04 -34.88
CA VAL A 159 -21.86 -22.13 -33.91
C VAL A 159 -20.38 -22.30 -33.62
N ALA A 160 -19.52 -22.23 -34.65
CA ALA A 160 -18.07 -22.30 -34.47
C ALA A 160 -17.54 -21.11 -33.64
N MET A 161 -18.01 -19.89 -33.91
CA MET A 161 -17.64 -18.70 -33.13
C MET A 161 -18.09 -18.82 -31.66
N LEU A 162 -19.33 -19.20 -31.40
CA LEU A 162 -19.84 -19.41 -30.04
C LEU A 162 -19.10 -20.53 -29.31
N GLY A 163 -18.71 -21.60 -30.02
CA GLY A 163 -17.89 -22.68 -29.49
C GLY A 163 -16.51 -22.19 -29.04
N LYS A 164 -15.89 -21.30 -29.83
CA LYS A 164 -14.61 -20.68 -29.49
C LYS A 164 -14.74 -19.72 -28.30
N GLU A 165 -15.72 -18.82 -28.31
CA GLU A 165 -16.00 -17.91 -27.18
C GLU A 165 -16.23 -18.68 -25.87
N LEU A 166 -16.98 -19.80 -25.92
CA LEU A 166 -17.20 -20.65 -24.74
C LEU A 166 -15.91 -21.32 -24.25
N GLN A 167 -15.04 -21.73 -25.16
CA GLN A 167 -13.75 -22.34 -24.81
C GLN A 167 -12.80 -21.31 -24.19
N ASP A 168 -12.75 -20.09 -24.75
CA ASP A 168 -11.95 -18.99 -24.25
C ASP A 168 -12.43 -18.57 -22.85
N ALA A 169 -13.73 -18.40 -22.63
CA ALA A 169 -14.31 -18.11 -21.32
C ALA A 169 -14.00 -19.21 -20.28
N LYS A 170 -14.04 -20.50 -20.67
CA LYS A 170 -13.64 -21.61 -19.79
C LYS A 170 -12.15 -21.59 -19.46
N GLN A 171 -11.31 -21.10 -20.37
CA GLN A 171 -9.88 -20.95 -20.10
C GLN A 171 -9.64 -19.80 -19.11
N GLU A 172 -10.28 -18.64 -19.31
CA GLU A 172 -10.20 -17.51 -18.38
C GLU A 172 -10.66 -17.86 -16.97
N ILE A 173 -11.74 -18.66 -16.83
CA ILE A 173 -12.18 -19.17 -15.53
C ILE A 173 -11.11 -20.04 -14.88
N ARG A 174 -10.44 -20.92 -15.64
CA ARG A 174 -9.36 -21.76 -15.10
C ARG A 174 -8.13 -20.94 -14.71
N ASP A 175 -7.79 -19.93 -15.50
CA ASP A 175 -6.65 -19.05 -15.24
C ASP A 175 -6.91 -18.17 -14.00
N THR A 176 -8.13 -17.65 -13.84
CA THR A 176 -8.53 -16.91 -12.64
C THR A 176 -8.57 -17.80 -11.41
N GLN A 177 -9.08 -19.02 -11.52
CA GLN A 177 -9.05 -20.00 -10.42
C GLN A 177 -7.60 -20.31 -9.99
N HIS A 178 -6.70 -20.53 -10.94
CA HIS A 178 -5.28 -20.77 -10.63
C HIS A 178 -4.66 -19.57 -9.88
N LYS A 179 -4.92 -18.34 -10.34
CA LYS A 179 -4.45 -17.13 -9.65
C LYS A 179 -5.02 -17.01 -8.24
N ILE A 180 -6.28 -17.37 -8.03
CA ILE A 180 -6.91 -17.39 -6.69
C ILE A 180 -6.20 -18.42 -5.80
N ASP A 181 -5.93 -19.61 -6.31
CA ASP A 181 -5.25 -20.67 -5.55
C ASP A 181 -3.80 -20.27 -5.21
N GLU A 182 -3.07 -19.67 -6.15
CA GLU A 182 -1.74 -19.10 -5.91
C GLU A 182 -1.75 -18.03 -4.81
N GLN A 183 -2.71 -17.10 -4.87
CA GLN A 183 -2.87 -16.06 -3.85
C GLN A 183 -3.25 -16.65 -2.49
N ALA A 184 -4.13 -17.65 -2.45
CA ALA A 184 -4.52 -18.34 -1.22
C ALA A 184 -3.31 -19.05 -0.57
N MET A 185 -2.46 -19.66 -1.37
CA MET A 185 -1.22 -20.28 -0.89
C MET A 185 -0.22 -19.23 -0.38
N ALA A 186 -0.04 -18.11 -1.08
CA ALA A 186 0.82 -17.02 -0.63
C ALA A 186 0.31 -16.36 0.66
N LEU A 187 -1.01 -16.21 0.82
CA LEU A 187 -1.61 -15.71 2.05
C LEU A 187 -1.36 -16.67 3.23
N SER A 188 -1.53 -17.97 3.01
CA SER A 188 -1.28 -19.00 4.02
C SER A 188 0.18 -19.03 4.47
N THR A 189 1.14 -18.89 3.55
CA THR A 189 2.57 -18.84 3.89
C THR A 189 2.91 -17.57 4.66
N SER A 190 2.39 -16.40 4.25
CA SER A 190 2.54 -15.14 4.97
C SER A 190 1.95 -15.23 6.39
N GLN A 191 0.76 -15.82 6.53
CA GLN A 191 0.12 -16.01 7.82
C GLN A 191 0.92 -16.93 8.75
N LYS A 192 1.54 -17.98 8.20
CA LYS A 192 2.46 -18.84 8.96
C LYS A 192 3.70 -18.08 9.43
N GLN A 193 4.29 -17.24 8.57
CA GLN A 193 5.44 -16.40 8.93
C GLN A 193 5.08 -15.41 10.04
N LEU A 194 3.90 -14.78 9.96
CA LEU A 194 3.41 -13.88 11.01
C LEU A 194 3.33 -14.61 12.36
N GLN A 195 2.75 -15.81 12.40
CA GLN A 195 2.68 -16.62 13.61
C GLN A 195 4.06 -17.00 14.17
N GLU A 196 5.05 -17.24 13.30
CA GLU A 196 6.42 -17.54 13.72
C GLU A 196 7.08 -16.32 14.37
N VAL A 197 6.97 -15.15 13.72
CA VAL A 197 7.46 -13.87 14.27
C VAL A 197 6.75 -13.51 15.59
N GLU A 198 5.45 -13.76 15.72
CA GLU A 198 4.71 -13.55 16.97
C GLU A 198 5.24 -14.43 18.12
N LYS A 199 5.58 -15.69 17.82
CA LYS A 199 6.20 -16.60 18.81
C LYS A 199 7.60 -16.14 19.18
N GLU A 200 8.41 -15.69 18.22
CA GLU A 200 9.73 -15.14 18.48
C GLU A 200 9.68 -13.86 19.32
N ASN A 201 8.77 -12.94 19.01
CA ASN A 201 8.55 -11.73 19.79
C ASN A 201 8.16 -12.08 21.24
N SER A 202 7.25 -13.03 21.42
CA SER A 202 6.88 -13.54 22.74
C SER A 202 8.07 -14.14 23.49
N ARG A 203 8.94 -14.89 22.80
CA ARG A 203 10.17 -15.46 23.37
C ARG A 203 11.17 -14.38 23.79
N LEU A 204 11.41 -13.39 22.93
CA LEU A 204 12.32 -12.27 23.21
C LEU A 204 11.81 -11.42 24.38
N GLN A 205 10.49 -11.16 24.46
CA GLN A 205 9.87 -10.47 25.60
C GLN A 205 10.09 -11.22 26.91
N GLN A 206 9.97 -12.56 26.90
CA GLN A 206 10.25 -13.39 28.07
C GLN A 206 11.73 -13.31 28.48
N GLN A 207 12.66 -13.38 27.52
CA GLN A 207 14.10 -13.25 27.79
C GLN A 207 14.44 -11.89 28.41
N LEU A 208 13.88 -10.80 27.87
CA LEU A 208 14.06 -9.46 28.41
C LEU A 208 13.54 -9.35 29.84
N LYS A 209 12.38 -9.97 30.12
CA LYS A 209 11.82 -10.03 31.48
C LYS A 209 12.77 -10.75 32.45
N MET A 210 13.27 -11.94 32.08
CA MET A 210 14.21 -12.69 32.93
C MET A 210 15.49 -11.91 33.20
N MET A 211 16.12 -11.36 32.16
CA MET A 211 17.32 -10.53 32.31
C MET A 211 17.07 -9.34 33.24
N ASN A 212 15.95 -8.64 33.07
CA ASN A 212 15.61 -7.50 33.93
C ASN A 212 15.40 -7.92 35.39
N ASP A 213 14.69 -9.03 35.62
CA ASP A 213 14.46 -9.58 36.96
C ASP A 213 15.77 -10.02 37.62
N GLU A 214 16.73 -10.56 36.86
CA GLU A 214 18.08 -10.83 37.34
C GLU A 214 18.84 -9.56 37.74
N TYR A 215 18.84 -8.52 36.90
CA TYR A 215 19.49 -7.25 37.21
C TYR A 215 18.89 -6.61 38.47
N ARG A 216 17.56 -6.60 38.59
CA ARG A 216 16.86 -6.13 39.79
C ARG A 216 17.29 -6.92 41.02
N THR A 217 17.32 -8.25 40.94
CA THR A 217 17.69 -9.11 42.07
C THR A 217 19.14 -8.87 42.51
N ARG A 218 20.09 -8.74 41.58
CA ARG A 218 21.50 -8.44 41.89
C ARG A 218 21.66 -7.09 42.56
N LEU A 219 21.01 -6.03 42.04
CA LEU A 219 21.04 -4.69 42.64
C LEU A 219 20.46 -4.70 44.06
N LEU A 220 19.32 -5.36 44.25
CA LEU A 220 18.70 -5.50 45.57
C LEU A 220 19.61 -6.21 46.57
N HIS A 221 20.30 -7.26 46.13
CA HIS A 221 21.27 -7.97 46.96
C HIS A 221 22.43 -7.07 47.40
N TYR A 222 22.99 -6.26 46.48
CA TYR A 222 24.06 -5.33 46.83
C TYR A 222 23.59 -4.27 47.83
N VAL A 223 22.42 -3.66 47.61
CA VAL A 223 21.87 -2.66 48.53
C VAL A 223 21.63 -3.25 49.92
N LYS A 224 21.07 -4.47 50.01
CA LYS A 224 20.87 -5.17 51.28
C LYS A 224 22.18 -5.52 51.97
N LYS A 225 23.21 -5.94 51.22
CA LYS A 225 24.55 -6.19 51.77
C LYS A 225 25.21 -4.93 52.32
N MET A 226 25.12 -3.80 51.61
CA MET A 226 25.63 -2.51 52.10
C MET A 226 24.89 -2.08 53.37
N ALA A 227 23.56 -2.21 53.41
CA ALA A 227 22.77 -1.88 54.60
C ALA A 227 23.17 -2.75 55.80
N SER A 228 23.35 -4.06 55.59
CA SER A 228 23.79 -4.99 56.64
C SER A 228 25.23 -4.71 57.09
N TYR A 229 26.13 -4.31 56.18
CA TYR A 229 27.49 -3.93 56.53
C TYR A 229 27.53 -2.66 57.41
N MET A 230 26.74 -1.64 57.06
CA MET A 230 26.57 -0.41 57.83
C MET A 230 25.99 -0.65 59.24
N ASP A 231 25.06 -1.60 59.36
CA ASP A 231 24.49 -2.00 60.65
C ASP A 231 25.48 -2.79 61.53
N ASN A 232 26.49 -3.44 60.93
CA ASN A 232 27.53 -4.16 61.65
C ASN A 232 28.68 -3.23 62.07
N THR A 233 29.03 -2.22 61.27
CA THR A 233 30.06 -1.23 61.62
C THR A 233 29.62 -0.30 62.75
N THR A 234 28.32 0.00 62.86
CA THR A 234 27.74 0.78 63.96
C THR A 234 27.70 0.03 65.30
N GLN A 235 27.82 -1.30 65.31
CA GLN A 235 27.92 -2.10 66.55
C GLN A 235 29.32 -2.11 67.17
N SER A 236 30.38 -1.84 66.38
CA SER A 236 31.78 -1.94 66.83
C SER A 236 32.31 -0.69 67.53
N HIS A 237 31.63 0.46 67.42
CA HIS A 237 32.04 1.71 68.06
C HIS A 237 31.35 1.88 69.43
N GLN A 238 32.10 1.64 70.52
CA GLN A 238 31.71 1.99 71.89
C GLN A 238 31.74 3.52 72.09
N GLY A 239 30.68 4.22 71.66
CA GLY A 239 30.46 5.64 71.93
C GLY A 239 29.10 5.87 72.59
N PRO A 240 28.90 6.97 73.34
CA PRO A 240 27.68 7.19 74.11
C PRO A 240 26.45 7.28 73.17
N PRO A 241 25.27 6.80 73.62
CA PRO A 241 24.09 6.69 72.77
C PRO A 241 23.51 8.08 72.52
N GLN A 242 23.84 8.68 71.39
CA GLN A 242 23.15 9.87 70.89
C GLN A 242 22.29 9.48 69.69
N THR A 243 20.97 9.52 69.93
CA THR A 243 19.84 9.40 68.99
C THR A 243 19.32 7.99 68.67
N ASP A 244 18.00 7.88 68.52
CA ASP A 244 17.26 6.67 68.11
C ASP A 244 17.71 6.08 66.76
N ALA A 245 18.51 6.81 65.99
CA ALA A 245 19.12 6.41 64.73
C ALA A 245 20.32 5.44 64.89
N ALA A 246 20.84 5.27 66.12
CA ALA A 246 21.97 4.38 66.41
C ALA A 246 21.55 2.96 66.87
N LYS A 247 20.30 2.56 66.64
CA LYS A 247 19.82 1.21 66.97
C LYS A 247 20.41 0.19 65.97
N PRO A 248 20.99 -0.94 66.44
CA PRO A 248 21.46 -2.01 65.56
C PRO A 248 20.36 -2.46 64.58
N GLY A 249 20.66 -2.47 63.27
CA GLY A 249 19.69 -2.86 62.24
C GLY A 249 18.79 -1.72 61.73
N ALA A 250 19.04 -0.45 62.11
CA ALA A 250 18.24 0.69 61.65
C ALA A 250 18.35 0.92 60.14
N MET A 251 19.53 0.75 59.55
CA MET A 251 19.75 0.95 58.11
C MET A 251 19.06 -0.14 57.29
N LYS A 252 19.16 -1.41 57.72
CA LYS A 252 18.44 -2.53 57.10
C LYS A 252 16.93 -2.34 57.17
N LYS A 253 16.38 -1.96 58.32
CA LYS A 253 14.94 -1.68 58.47
C LYS A 253 14.46 -0.53 57.57
N LEU A 254 15.24 0.54 57.46
CA LEU A 254 14.94 1.67 56.57
C LEU A 254 14.91 1.23 55.11
N VAL A 255 15.96 0.51 54.66
CA VAL A 255 16.08 0.01 53.29
C VAL A 255 14.99 -1.01 52.96
N ASP A 256 14.68 -1.92 53.88
CA ASP A 256 13.59 -2.89 53.71
C ASP A 256 12.21 -2.20 53.65
N GLY A 257 11.99 -1.15 54.47
CA GLY A 257 10.78 -0.31 54.41
C GLY A 257 10.63 0.40 53.07
N MET A 258 11.67 1.13 52.63
CA MET A 258 11.68 1.82 51.34
C MET A 258 11.48 0.85 50.17
N LEU A 259 12.07 -0.34 50.23
CA LEU A 259 11.92 -1.35 49.19
C LEU A 259 10.49 -1.89 49.14
N ASN A 260 9.87 -2.15 50.29
CA ASN A 260 8.48 -2.60 50.37
C ASN A 260 7.52 -1.53 49.85
N ASP A 261 7.71 -0.26 50.22
CA ASP A 261 6.90 0.86 49.75
C ASP A 261 7.03 1.05 48.24
N MET A 262 8.26 0.97 47.72
CA MET A 262 8.53 1.04 46.27
C MET A 262 7.87 -0.12 45.52
N GLN A 263 7.98 -1.35 46.03
CA GLN A 263 7.32 -2.52 45.44
C GLN A 263 5.80 -2.40 45.49
N ALA A 264 5.23 -1.92 46.60
CA ALA A 264 3.78 -1.70 46.74
C ALA A 264 3.28 -0.62 45.78
N SER A 265 4.01 0.49 45.65
CA SER A 265 3.72 1.57 44.70
C SER A 265 3.76 1.09 43.25
N HIS A 266 4.80 0.32 42.87
CA HIS A 266 4.87 -0.29 41.54
C HIS A 266 3.74 -1.27 41.28
N ARG A 267 3.43 -2.19 42.20
CA ARG A 267 2.30 -3.13 42.07
C ARG A 267 0.97 -2.41 41.93
N SER A 268 0.74 -1.35 42.70
CA SER A 268 -0.46 -0.51 42.62
C SER A 268 -0.56 0.17 41.25
N ARG A 269 0.52 0.79 40.77
CA ARG A 269 0.55 1.44 39.46
C ARG A 269 0.39 0.45 38.30
N GLU A 270 1.04 -0.70 38.36
CA GLU A 270 0.86 -1.79 37.38
C GLU A 270 -0.58 -2.28 37.36
N HIS A 271 -1.20 -2.46 38.53
CA HIS A 271 -2.59 -2.86 38.63
C HIS A 271 -3.55 -1.82 38.04
N GLN A 272 -3.31 -0.53 38.29
CA GLN A 272 -4.07 0.57 37.68
C GLN A 272 -3.93 0.56 36.16
N LEU A 273 -2.70 0.48 35.64
CA LEU A 273 -2.44 0.44 34.20
C LEU A 273 -3.07 -0.78 33.54
N ALA A 274 -2.96 -1.96 34.17
CA ALA A 274 -3.60 -3.18 33.68
C ALA A 274 -5.13 -3.07 33.67
N THR A 275 -5.73 -2.44 34.68
CA THR A 275 -7.18 -2.22 34.77
C THR A 275 -7.66 -1.28 33.66
N VAL A 276 -6.95 -0.17 33.45
CA VAL A 276 -7.23 0.78 32.36
C VAL A 276 -7.09 0.10 31.00
N ALA A 277 -6.00 -0.64 30.76
CA ALA A 277 -5.79 -1.37 29.51
C ALA A 277 -6.88 -2.41 29.23
N ARG A 278 -7.30 -3.18 30.25
CA ARG A 278 -8.43 -4.12 30.13
C ARG A 278 -9.73 -3.40 29.82
N SER A 279 -9.99 -2.24 30.44
CA SER A 279 -11.19 -1.45 30.17
C SER A 279 -11.24 -0.92 28.74
N TYR A 280 -10.09 -0.47 28.20
CA TYR A 280 -9.98 -0.05 26.80
C TYR A 280 -10.18 -1.22 25.84
N LYS A 281 -9.56 -2.38 26.10
CA LYS A 281 -9.78 -3.59 25.31
C LYS A 281 -11.25 -3.97 25.27
N LYS A 282 -11.92 -4.03 26.42
CA LYS A 282 -13.35 -4.34 26.51
C LYS A 282 -14.23 -3.34 25.75
N ARG A 283 -13.92 -2.04 25.84
CA ARG A 283 -14.63 -0.99 25.10
C ARG A 283 -14.44 -1.16 23.59
N MET A 284 -13.23 -1.47 23.14
CA MET A 284 -12.91 -1.69 21.73
C MET A 284 -13.63 -2.93 21.19
N GLU A 285 -13.62 -4.05 21.93
CA GLU A 285 -14.38 -5.25 21.59
C GLU A 285 -15.88 -4.96 21.48
N SER A 286 -16.45 -4.21 22.43
CA SER A 286 -17.87 -3.82 22.40
C SER A 286 -18.20 -2.93 21.20
N LEU A 287 -17.30 -1.99 20.85
CA LEU A 287 -17.46 -1.12 19.68
C LEU A 287 -17.40 -1.94 18.39
N MET A 288 -16.45 -2.87 18.26
CA MET A 288 -16.35 -3.76 17.11
C MET A 288 -17.61 -4.63 16.95
N GLN A 289 -18.10 -5.23 18.04
CA GLN A 289 -19.35 -6.00 18.02
C GLN A 289 -20.55 -5.14 17.59
N SER A 290 -20.63 -3.89 18.08
CA SER A 290 -21.68 -2.98 17.64
C SER A 290 -21.58 -2.60 16.17
N HIS A 291 -20.35 -2.44 15.65
CA HIS A 291 -20.10 -2.15 14.23
C HIS A 291 -20.47 -3.33 13.34
N GLU A 292 -20.08 -4.56 13.72
CA GLU A 292 -20.46 -5.78 13.01
C GLU A 292 -21.98 -6.01 13.00
N ALA A 293 -22.64 -5.79 14.13
CA ALA A 293 -24.10 -5.87 14.23
C ALA A 293 -24.78 -4.83 13.32
N LEU A 294 -24.24 -3.60 13.26
CA LEU A 294 -24.75 -2.55 12.39
C LEU A 294 -24.54 -2.87 10.91
N LEU A 295 -23.37 -3.39 10.53
CA LEU A 295 -23.12 -3.84 9.15
C LEU A 295 -24.07 -4.98 8.75
N THR A 296 -24.32 -5.92 9.66
CA THR A 296 -25.27 -7.01 9.44
C THR A 296 -26.70 -6.49 9.26
N ALA A 297 -27.13 -5.55 10.10
CA ALA A 297 -28.44 -4.92 9.97
C ALA A 297 -28.57 -4.15 8.64
N PHE A 298 -27.52 -3.41 8.25
CA PHE A 298 -27.45 -2.70 6.98
C PHE A 298 -27.51 -3.67 5.79
N ARG A 299 -26.82 -4.82 5.84
CA ARG A 299 -26.91 -5.89 4.83
C ARG A 299 -28.34 -6.33 4.59
N VAL A 300 -29.00 -6.73 5.67
CA VAL A 300 -30.36 -7.25 5.65
C VAL A 300 -31.32 -6.18 5.12
N GLN A 301 -31.19 -4.93 5.56
CA GLN A 301 -32.01 -3.83 5.07
C GLN A 301 -31.81 -3.59 3.56
N ARG A 302 -30.56 -3.62 3.09
CA ARG A 302 -30.22 -3.43 1.68
C ARG A 302 -30.79 -4.55 0.80
N GLU A 303 -30.72 -5.79 1.25
CA GLU A 303 -31.32 -6.93 0.57
C GLU A 303 -32.84 -6.82 0.53
N GLN A 304 -33.48 -6.37 1.61
CA GLN A 304 -34.92 -6.13 1.67
C GLN A 304 -35.35 -5.02 0.68
N ILE A 305 -34.61 -3.92 0.58
CA ILE A 305 -34.88 -2.84 -0.38
C ILE A 305 -34.71 -3.33 -1.82
N LYS A 306 -33.72 -4.20 -2.09
CA LYS A 306 -33.56 -4.82 -3.41
C LYS A 306 -34.67 -5.82 -3.74
N ALA A 307 -35.21 -6.51 -2.75
CA ALA A 307 -36.29 -7.47 -2.92
C ALA A 307 -37.66 -6.81 -3.07
N GLN A 308 -37.83 -5.60 -2.52
CA GLN A 308 -38.99 -4.75 -2.77
C GLN A 308 -38.72 -3.88 -4.00
N ASP A 309 -39.16 -4.31 -5.19
CA ASP A 309 -39.09 -3.55 -6.45
C ASP A 309 -39.99 -2.29 -6.41
N GLY A 310 -39.69 -1.34 -5.52
CA GLY A 310 -40.33 -0.03 -5.42
C GLY A 310 -39.58 0.98 -6.31
N PRO A 311 -40.27 1.78 -7.14
CA PRO A 311 -39.65 2.58 -8.20
C PRO A 311 -38.83 3.81 -7.71
N ASN A 312 -38.44 3.88 -6.43
CA ASN A 312 -37.79 5.07 -5.88
C ASN A 312 -36.83 4.82 -4.69
N MET A 313 -36.48 3.58 -4.35
CA MET A 313 -35.56 3.30 -3.24
C MET A 313 -34.22 2.78 -3.75
N GLU A 314 -33.19 3.63 -3.70
CA GLU A 314 -31.82 3.23 -4.00
C GLU A 314 -31.22 2.49 -2.78
N PRO A 315 -30.69 1.25 -2.94
CA PRO A 315 -30.19 0.44 -1.82
C PRO A 315 -28.91 0.98 -1.16
N GLY A 316 -28.35 2.09 -1.64
CA GLY A 316 -27.12 2.69 -1.14
C GLY A 316 -25.83 1.88 -1.40
N PRO A 317 -24.67 2.43 -0.96
CA PRO A 317 -23.35 1.84 -1.20
C PRO A 317 -23.20 0.43 -0.59
N PRO A 318 -22.42 -0.48 -1.21
CA PRO A 318 -22.07 -1.77 -0.63
C PRO A 318 -21.37 -1.66 0.74
N GLU A 319 -21.62 -2.60 1.66
CA GLU A 319 -21.02 -2.65 3.00
C GLU A 319 -19.50 -2.51 3.05
N GLY A 320 -18.80 -2.98 2.01
CA GLY A 320 -17.34 -2.86 1.89
C GLY A 320 -16.83 -1.41 1.86
N HIS A 321 -17.72 -0.42 1.72
CA HIS A 321 -17.41 1.01 1.84
C HIS A 321 -17.34 1.49 3.30
N PHE A 322 -17.92 0.73 4.24
CA PHE A 322 -17.94 1.06 5.66
C PHE A 322 -16.92 0.26 6.48
N THR A 323 -16.28 -0.74 5.86
CA THR A 323 -15.16 -1.45 6.46
C THR A 323 -13.97 -0.48 6.57
N ILE A 324 -13.60 -0.11 7.79
CA ILE A 324 -12.48 0.82 8.04
C ILE A 324 -11.21 0.16 7.49
N LYS A 325 -10.67 0.67 6.39
CA LYS A 325 -9.40 0.20 5.83
C LYS A 325 -8.25 0.78 6.67
N GLU A 326 -7.12 0.08 6.70
CA GLU A 326 -5.92 0.49 7.46
C GLU A 326 -5.47 1.92 7.14
N VAL A 327 -5.71 2.39 5.92
CA VAL A 327 -5.48 3.76 5.44
C VAL A 327 -6.35 4.80 6.16
N ASP A 328 -7.60 4.48 6.48
CA ASP A 328 -8.52 5.38 7.18
C ASP A 328 -8.20 5.47 8.69
N LEU A 329 -7.63 4.40 9.25
CA LEU A 329 -7.08 4.41 10.61
C LEU A 329 -5.84 5.30 10.70
N GLN A 330 -4.96 5.27 9.69
CA GLN A 330 -3.78 6.12 9.62
C GLN A 330 -4.13 7.61 9.47
N SER A 331 -5.15 7.96 8.68
CA SER A 331 -5.60 9.37 8.54
C SER A 331 -6.20 9.91 9.86
N SER A 332 -7.00 9.10 10.56
CA SER A 332 -7.53 9.43 11.88
C SER A 332 -6.44 9.54 12.96
N LEU A 333 -5.46 8.62 12.97
CA LEU A 333 -4.33 8.64 13.89
C LEU A 333 -3.41 9.85 13.66
N THR A 334 -3.12 10.18 12.40
CA THR A 334 -2.31 11.36 12.04
C THR A 334 -3.01 12.67 12.41
N GLN A 335 -4.33 12.74 12.24
CA GLN A 335 -5.13 13.89 12.69
C GLN A 335 -5.16 14.01 14.22
N GLY A 336 -5.29 12.88 14.94
CA GLY A 336 -5.19 12.84 16.40
C GLY A 336 -3.82 13.29 16.92
N LEU A 337 -2.73 12.84 16.29
CA LEU A 337 -1.36 13.26 16.61
C LEU A 337 -1.15 14.75 16.34
N LYS A 338 -1.73 15.30 15.27
CA LYS A 338 -1.68 16.73 14.98
C LYS A 338 -2.35 17.54 16.10
N LYS A 339 -3.53 17.13 16.56
CA LYS A 339 -4.24 17.78 17.67
C LYS A 339 -3.47 17.70 18.99
N LEU A 340 -2.86 16.56 19.31
CA LEU A 340 -2.00 16.43 20.50
C LEU A 340 -0.76 17.31 20.43
N ARG A 341 -0.16 17.50 19.24
CA ARG A 341 0.96 18.44 19.06
C ARG A 341 0.52 19.89 19.27
N GLU A 342 -0.65 20.26 18.76
CA GLU A 342 -1.24 21.59 18.96
C GLU A 342 -1.52 21.84 20.45
N ASP A 343 -2.15 20.90 21.15
CA ASP A 343 -2.42 20.98 22.59
C ASP A 343 -1.11 21.07 23.41
N LYS A 344 -0.09 20.30 23.03
CA LYS A 344 1.25 20.36 23.66
C LYS A 344 1.86 21.75 23.51
N VAL A 345 1.86 22.32 22.31
CA VAL A 345 2.40 23.67 22.06
C VAL A 345 1.62 24.72 22.85
N GLN A 346 0.29 24.59 22.93
CA GLN A 346 -0.54 25.49 23.74
C GLN A 346 -0.19 25.41 25.24
N LEU A 347 -0.02 24.20 25.79
CA LEU A 347 0.37 24.00 27.18
C LEU A 347 1.80 24.51 27.45
N GLU A 348 2.74 24.29 26.54
CA GLU A 348 4.10 24.84 26.63
C GLU A 348 4.09 26.37 26.65
N THR A 349 3.25 26.99 25.81
CA THR A 349 3.09 28.44 25.77
C THR A 349 2.47 28.97 27.07
N GLN A 350 1.48 28.27 27.64
CA GLN A 350 0.91 28.63 28.95
C GLN A 350 1.94 28.48 30.07
N ILE A 351 2.77 27.43 30.05
CA ILE A 351 3.85 27.23 31.01
C ILE A 351 4.88 28.37 30.91
N GLN A 352 5.30 28.76 29.71
CA GLN A 352 6.22 29.89 29.50
C GLN A 352 5.61 31.22 29.97
N GLN A 353 4.31 31.44 29.72
CA GLN A 353 3.60 32.62 30.22
C GLN A 353 3.48 32.63 31.75
N LEU A 354 3.27 31.48 32.38
CA LEU A 354 3.26 31.36 33.84
C LEU A 354 4.67 31.55 34.42
N GLN A 355 5.72 31.03 33.76
CA GLN A 355 7.11 31.22 34.18
C GLN A 355 7.55 32.68 34.08
N THR A 356 7.16 33.42 33.03
CA THR A 356 7.44 34.86 32.90
C THR A 356 6.63 35.69 33.92
N LYS A 357 5.38 35.33 34.19
CA LYS A 357 4.57 35.94 35.27
C LYS A 357 5.15 35.66 36.66
N ILE A 358 5.70 34.47 36.90
CA ILE A 358 6.38 34.11 38.17
C ILE A 358 7.74 34.82 38.28
N GLY A 359 8.46 34.97 37.17
CA GLY A 359 9.72 35.73 37.10
C GLY A 359 9.54 37.24 37.30
N SER A 360 8.38 37.79 36.94
CA SER A 360 8.07 39.22 37.10
C SER A 360 7.45 39.58 38.47
N ASN A 361 6.96 38.61 39.25
CA ASN A 361 6.21 38.84 40.50
C ASN A 361 6.83 38.20 41.76
N LYS A 362 8.16 38.08 41.85
CA LYS A 362 8.85 37.70 43.11
C LYS A 362 10.01 38.62 43.46
N ALA A 363 9.67 39.84 43.86
CA ALA A 363 10.39 40.53 44.93
C ALA A 363 9.65 40.26 46.24
N PHE A 364 9.71 39.02 46.75
CA PHE A 364 9.38 38.74 48.16
C PHE A 364 10.24 37.60 48.69
N ASN A 365 11.29 38.05 49.37
CA ASN A 365 12.10 37.46 50.43
C ASN A 365 11.66 36.08 50.96
N VAL A 366 12.40 35.02 50.60
CA VAL A 366 12.67 33.85 51.46
C VAL A 366 14.07 33.29 51.16
N GLY A 367 14.97 33.42 52.14
CA GLY A 367 15.91 32.35 52.52
C GLY A 367 17.18 32.10 51.68
N SER A 368 18.22 32.90 51.94
CA SER A 368 19.64 32.52 52.04
C SER A 368 20.27 31.52 51.02
N SER A 369 21.00 32.03 50.03
CA SER A 369 22.37 31.58 49.69
C SER A 369 23.09 32.54 48.72
N LEU A 370 24.15 33.17 49.22
CA LEU A 370 25.36 33.76 48.59
C LEU A 370 25.33 34.29 47.12
N PRO A 371 25.71 35.56 46.85
CA PRO A 371 25.79 36.18 45.50
C PRO A 371 26.89 35.65 44.56
N ARG A 372 27.61 34.59 44.92
CA ARG A 372 28.81 34.15 44.19
C ARG A 372 28.53 33.08 43.14
N ASP A 373 27.43 32.34 43.27
CA ASP A 373 27.09 31.23 42.36
C ASP A 373 26.38 31.69 41.09
N GLU A 374 25.65 32.81 41.09
CA GLU A 374 24.99 33.33 39.87
C GLU A 374 25.99 33.79 38.82
N VAL A 375 27.05 34.50 39.21
CA VAL A 375 28.09 34.98 38.28
C VAL A 375 28.89 33.82 37.71
N VAL A 376 29.16 32.79 38.53
CA VAL A 376 29.85 31.57 38.08
C VAL A 376 28.96 30.76 37.14
N CYS A 377 27.67 30.63 37.44
CA CYS A 377 26.72 29.93 36.56
C CYS A 377 26.52 30.66 35.23
N ALA A 378 26.42 32.00 35.24
CA ALA A 378 26.32 32.81 34.03
C ALA A 378 27.58 32.70 33.15
N ASN A 379 28.78 32.66 33.77
CA ASN A 379 30.02 32.46 33.03
C ASN A 379 30.13 31.06 32.42
N ILE A 380 29.68 30.02 33.13
CA ILE A 380 29.65 28.65 32.59
C ILE A 380 28.66 28.55 31.43
N GLN A 381 27.48 29.16 31.54
CA GLN A 381 26.50 29.20 30.45
C GLN A 381 27.06 29.93 29.22
N LYS A 382 27.74 31.06 29.42
CA LYS A 382 28.40 31.79 28.33
C LYS A 382 29.49 30.97 27.66
N GLN A 383 30.34 30.30 28.42
CA GLN A 383 31.37 29.40 27.87
C GLN A 383 30.76 28.21 27.13
N LEU A 384 29.68 27.62 27.63
CA LEU A 384 28.97 26.55 26.93
C LEU A 384 28.38 27.05 25.61
N GLN A 385 27.81 28.25 25.60
CA GLN A 385 27.23 28.85 24.42
C GLN A 385 28.30 29.20 23.37
N GLU A 386 29.42 29.78 23.79
CA GLU A 386 30.57 30.08 22.92
C GLU A 386 31.19 28.80 22.37
N PHE A 387 31.36 27.76 23.20
CA PHE A 387 31.84 26.44 22.74
C PHE A 387 30.89 25.84 21.71
N THR A 388 29.59 25.82 22.00
CA THR A 388 28.58 25.27 21.08
C THR A 388 28.55 26.03 19.76
N GLN A 389 28.63 27.37 19.79
CA GLN A 389 28.66 28.19 18.58
C GLN A 389 29.94 27.97 17.76
N ASN A 390 31.10 27.87 18.41
CA ASN A 390 32.36 27.61 17.72
C ASN A 390 32.39 26.22 17.08
N THR A 391 31.99 25.18 17.84
CA THR A 391 31.88 23.82 17.30
C THR A 391 30.87 23.75 16.15
N GLN A 392 29.73 24.44 16.27
CA GLN A 392 28.76 24.51 15.18
C GLN A 392 29.33 25.20 13.94
N SER A 393 30.07 26.31 14.12
CA SER A 393 30.72 27.02 13.01
C SER A 393 31.78 26.17 12.31
N GLU A 394 32.55 25.38 13.06
CA GLU A 394 33.54 24.45 12.51
C GLU A 394 32.88 23.34 11.71
N LEU A 395 31.83 22.70 12.26
CA LEU A 395 31.07 21.66 11.57
C LEU A 395 30.39 22.17 10.30
N GLU A 396 29.89 23.41 10.30
CA GLU A 396 29.30 24.02 9.11
C GLU A 396 30.34 24.29 8.01
N LYS A 397 31.56 24.70 8.40
CA LYS A 397 32.68 24.84 7.46
C LYS A 397 33.13 23.51 6.89
N GLU A 398 33.28 22.48 7.74
CA GLU A 398 33.61 21.12 7.30
C GLU A 398 32.55 20.56 6.37
N ARG A 399 31.26 20.73 6.72
CA ARG A 399 30.14 20.35 5.86
C ARG A 399 30.20 21.05 4.51
N GLY A 400 30.49 22.36 4.48
CA GLY A 400 30.64 23.12 3.23
C GLY A 400 31.81 22.62 2.37
N GLN A 401 32.94 22.30 2.99
CA GLN A 401 34.11 21.74 2.29
C GLN A 401 33.82 20.35 1.73
N LEU A 402 33.17 19.48 2.51
CA LEU A 402 32.73 18.16 2.07
C LEU A 402 31.73 18.25 0.93
N TRP A 403 30.77 19.17 1.01
CA TRP A 403 29.81 19.43 -0.07
C TRP A 403 30.51 19.85 -1.37
N SER A 404 31.49 20.75 -1.28
CA SER A 404 32.25 21.21 -2.44
C SER A 404 33.06 20.07 -3.06
N ARG A 405 33.64 19.20 -2.23
CA ARG A 405 34.38 18.01 -2.70
C ARG A 405 33.45 16.96 -3.33
N ALA A 406 32.28 16.74 -2.75
CA ALA A 406 31.28 15.82 -3.28
C ALA A 406 30.78 16.28 -4.66
N LEU A 407 30.45 17.58 -4.79
CA LEU A 407 30.03 18.16 -6.06
C LEU A 407 31.08 17.99 -7.16
N VAL A 408 32.36 18.24 -6.85
CA VAL A 408 33.45 18.03 -7.81
C VAL A 408 33.59 16.54 -8.19
N ALA A 409 33.39 15.62 -7.25
CA ALA A 409 33.43 14.19 -7.53
C ALA A 409 32.24 13.74 -8.40
N GLU A 410 31.04 14.28 -8.18
CA GLU A 410 29.85 14.04 -9.02
C GLU A 410 30.06 14.53 -10.46
N GLU A 411 30.67 15.71 -10.63
CA GLU A 411 31.05 16.25 -11.94
C GLU A 411 32.06 15.32 -12.64
N GLN A 412 33.09 14.85 -11.91
CA GLN A 412 34.08 13.90 -12.45
C GLN A 412 33.45 12.56 -12.86
N LEU A 413 32.51 12.04 -12.07
CA LEU A 413 31.77 10.82 -12.41
C LEU A 413 30.91 11.02 -13.66
N SER A 414 30.26 12.18 -13.79
CA SER A 414 29.47 12.53 -14.97
C SER A 414 30.33 12.60 -16.22
N GLN A 415 31.53 13.19 -16.13
CA GLN A 415 32.50 13.24 -17.23
C GLN A 415 33.01 11.83 -17.62
N LEU A 416 33.27 10.96 -16.64
CA LEU A 416 33.65 9.57 -16.90
C LEU A 416 32.52 8.76 -17.53
N GLN A 417 31.29 8.97 -17.08
CA GLN A 417 30.10 8.33 -17.65
C GLN A 417 29.91 8.77 -19.11
N GLU A 418 30.02 10.06 -19.39
CA GLU A 418 29.94 10.58 -20.75
C GLU A 418 31.06 10.02 -21.66
N TYR A 419 32.27 9.87 -21.11
CA TYR A 419 33.37 9.21 -21.82
C TYR A 419 33.03 7.75 -22.15
N VAL A 420 32.56 6.98 -21.16
CA VAL A 420 32.15 5.58 -21.38
C VAL A 420 31.06 5.51 -22.45
N ASP A 421 30.02 6.34 -22.36
CA ASP A 421 28.90 6.32 -23.31
C ASP A 421 29.35 6.67 -24.74
N LYS A 422 30.22 7.68 -24.90
CA LYS A 422 30.80 8.06 -26.19
C LYS A 422 31.68 6.95 -26.78
N HIS A 423 32.47 6.27 -25.96
CA HIS A 423 33.47 5.31 -26.43
C HIS A 423 32.94 3.88 -26.57
N LEU A 424 31.96 3.46 -25.75
CA LEU A 424 31.37 2.12 -25.81
C LEU A 424 30.69 1.86 -27.15
N GLY A 425 29.95 2.84 -27.68
CA GLY A 425 29.33 2.77 -29.01
C GLY A 425 30.37 2.63 -30.13
N ARG A 426 31.47 3.41 -30.05
CA ARG A 426 32.58 3.35 -31.02
C ARG A 426 33.31 2.02 -30.97
N TYR A 427 33.60 1.50 -29.78
CA TYR A 427 34.23 0.19 -29.64
C TYR A 427 33.35 -0.94 -30.17
N LYS A 428 32.03 -0.91 -29.92
CA LYS A 428 31.09 -1.88 -30.51
C LYS A 428 31.11 -1.82 -32.04
N GLN A 429 31.07 -0.64 -32.63
CA GLN A 429 31.15 -0.47 -34.09
C GLN A 429 32.49 -0.95 -34.66
N GLU A 430 33.61 -0.67 -33.99
CA GLU A 430 34.93 -1.11 -34.44
C GLU A 430 35.10 -2.64 -34.31
N ILE A 431 34.59 -3.24 -33.23
CA ILE A 431 34.54 -4.70 -33.08
C ILE A 431 33.74 -5.33 -34.22
N LEU A 432 32.59 -4.76 -34.58
CA LEU A 432 31.79 -5.23 -35.72
C LEU A 432 32.52 -5.07 -37.05
N ARG A 433 33.20 -3.94 -37.26
CA ARG A 433 34.03 -3.68 -38.45
C ARG A 433 35.17 -4.69 -38.58
N LEU A 434 35.92 -4.93 -37.50
CA LEU A 434 37.02 -5.87 -37.45
C LEU A 434 36.55 -7.31 -37.70
N ARG A 435 35.42 -7.70 -37.11
CA ARG A 435 34.79 -9.02 -37.38
C ARG A 435 34.40 -9.19 -38.84
N LYS A 436 33.84 -8.15 -39.48
CA LYS A 436 33.51 -8.18 -40.91
C LYS A 436 34.75 -8.30 -41.79
N LEU A 437 35.85 -7.64 -41.42
CA LEU A 437 37.13 -7.74 -42.14
C LEU A 437 37.77 -9.13 -42.01
N LEU A 438 37.66 -9.76 -40.84
CA LEU A 438 38.14 -11.14 -40.60
C LEU A 438 37.25 -12.18 -41.30
N GLY A 439 35.93 -11.96 -41.34
CA GLY A 439 34.99 -12.78 -42.11
C GLY A 439 35.23 -12.71 -43.62
N ASN A 440 35.61 -11.55 -44.14
CA ASN A 440 35.91 -11.39 -45.57
C ASN A 440 37.30 -11.94 -45.96
N LYS A 441 38.30 -11.89 -45.06
CA LYS A 441 39.62 -12.50 -45.31
C LYS A 441 39.60 -14.02 -45.35
N SER A 442 38.69 -14.65 -44.60
CA SER A 442 38.52 -16.11 -44.63
C SER A 442 37.78 -16.62 -45.87
N SER A 443 37.15 -15.73 -46.66
CA SER A 443 36.51 -16.06 -47.93
C SER A 443 37.36 -15.77 -49.17
N GLU A 444 38.50 -15.09 -49.05
CA GLU A 444 39.43 -14.85 -50.18
C GLU A 444 40.59 -15.86 -50.25
N ASP A 445 40.85 -16.63 -49.18
CA ASP A 445 41.91 -17.65 -49.10
C ASP A 445 41.37 -19.11 -49.23
N SER A 446 40.27 -19.34 -49.97
CA SER A 446 39.77 -20.68 -50.30
C SER A 446 39.48 -20.87 -51.78
#